data_AF-A0A6C0C3H7-F1
#
_entry.id   AF-A0A6C0C3H7-F1
#
_cell.length_a   1.000
_cell.length_b   1.000
_cell.length_c   1.000
_cell.angle_alpha   90.00
_cell.angle_beta   90.00
_cell.angle_gamma   90.00
#
_symmetry.space_group_name_H-M   'P 1'
#
loop_
_entity.id
_entity.type
_entity.pdbx_description
1 polymer ?
#
loop_
_entity_poly.entity_id
_entity_poly.type
_entity_poly.pdbx_seq_one_letter_code
_entity_poly.pdbx_strand_id
1 'polypeptide(L)'
;MDKEIIGFLKKCKFQLEDETQLKGQLIPRDILLSSNTYEEVKLDIVELKKKFSSSALTSLQSRAQKEQKWPLLNLVRQILRVCNYKMDPVRRSDGYDDDGKKKYKRFFLIKKLKVVQVV
;
A
#
# COMPACT_ATOMS: atom_id res chain seq x y z
N MET A 1 0.75 -7.13 -14.23
CA MET A 1 0.08 -7.29 -12.92
C MET A 1 -1.30 -7.90 -13.13
N ASP A 2 -1.74 -8.82 -12.26
CA ASP A 2 -3.05 -9.47 -12.38
C ASP A 2 -4.22 -8.50 -12.24
N LYS A 3 -5.33 -8.76 -12.95
CA LYS A 3 -6.56 -7.94 -12.91
C LYS A 3 -7.15 -7.79 -11.50
N GLU A 4 -7.08 -8.84 -10.69
CA GLU A 4 -7.57 -8.82 -9.30
C GLU A 4 -6.70 -7.92 -8.40
N ILE A 5 -5.38 -7.92 -8.58
CA ILE A 5 -4.48 -7.04 -7.84
C ILE A 5 -4.76 -5.58 -8.21
N ILE A 6 -4.96 -5.31 -9.51
CA ILE A 6 -5.35 -3.99 -10.00
C ILE A 6 -6.68 -3.56 -9.39
N GLY A 7 -7.67 -4.46 -9.35
CA GLY A 7 -8.97 -4.23 -8.72
C GLY A 7 -8.86 -3.90 -7.22
N PHE A 8 -8.06 -4.67 -6.48
CA PHE A 8 -7.79 -4.42 -5.07
C PHE A 8 -7.11 -3.06 -4.83
N LEU A 9 -6.10 -2.73 -5.62
CA LEU A 9 -5.39 -1.45 -5.50
C LEU A 9 -6.31 -0.27 -5.84
N LYS A 10 -7.18 -0.39 -6.84
CA LYS A 10 -8.21 0.62 -7.15
C LYS A 10 -9.12 0.88 -5.95
N LYS A 11 -9.58 -0.17 -5.26
CA LYS A 11 -10.40 -0.04 -4.04
C LYS A 11 -9.63 0.62 -2.89
N CYS A 12 -8.32 0.39 -2.81
CA CYS A 12 -7.42 1.13 -1.92
C CYS A 12 -7.18 2.60 -2.33
N LYS A 13 -8.00 3.16 -3.23
CA LYS A 13 -7.95 4.52 -3.78
C LYS A 13 -6.69 4.82 -4.61
N PHE A 14 -6.03 3.80 -5.14
CA PHE A 14 -4.99 4.03 -6.14
C PHE A 14 -5.65 4.36 -7.49
N GLN A 15 -5.09 5.32 -8.22
CA GLN A 15 -5.58 5.73 -9.53
C GLN A 15 -4.80 4.96 -10.62
N LEU A 16 -5.15 3.71 -10.88
CA LEU A 16 -4.47 2.90 -11.92
C LEU A 16 -5.48 2.26 -12.86
N GLU A 17 -5.26 2.34 -14.16
CA GLU A 17 -5.87 1.49 -15.19
C GLU A 17 -4.91 0.38 -15.57
N ASP A 18 -3.62 0.74 -15.72
CA ASP A 18 -2.52 -0.15 -16.07
C ASP A 18 -1.37 -0.10 -15.08
N GLU A 19 -0.54 -1.16 -15.08
CA GLU A 19 0.62 -1.28 -14.19
C GLU A 19 1.64 -0.15 -14.37
N THR A 20 1.77 0.40 -15.58
CA THR A 20 2.71 1.49 -15.89
C THR A 20 2.41 2.76 -15.10
N GLN A 21 1.13 2.99 -14.77
CA GLN A 21 0.66 4.17 -14.05
C GLN A 21 0.99 4.13 -12.56
N LEU A 22 1.37 2.97 -12.00
CA LEU A 22 1.79 2.87 -10.59
C LEU A 22 3.07 3.65 -10.32
N LYS A 23 4.02 3.66 -11.25
CA LYS A 23 5.31 4.31 -11.04
C LYS A 23 5.11 5.83 -10.96
N GLY A 24 5.57 6.43 -9.86
CA GLY A 24 5.50 7.88 -9.66
C GLY A 24 4.26 8.36 -8.92
N GLN A 25 3.31 7.47 -8.58
CA GLN A 25 2.15 7.87 -7.80
C GLN A 25 2.50 8.29 -6.38
N LEU A 26 1.81 9.30 -5.91
CA LEU A 26 1.87 9.81 -4.54
C LEU A 26 0.57 9.50 -3.82
N ILE A 27 0.66 8.68 -2.78
CA ILE A 27 -0.49 8.16 -2.08
C ILE A 27 -0.50 8.70 -0.66
N PRO A 28 -1.56 9.40 -0.22
CA PRO A 28 -1.69 9.82 1.16
C PRO A 28 -1.58 8.62 2.11
N ARG A 29 -0.72 8.73 3.12
CA ARG A 29 -0.51 7.66 4.10
C ARG A 29 -1.80 7.32 4.84
N ASP A 30 -2.62 8.33 5.11
CA ASP A 30 -3.80 8.22 5.97
C ASP A 30 -4.88 7.32 5.37
N ILE A 31 -4.94 7.20 4.03
CA ILE A 31 -5.83 6.25 3.33
C ILE A 31 -5.51 4.82 3.75
N LEU A 32 -4.23 4.47 3.88
CA LEU A 32 -3.77 3.12 4.22
C LEU A 32 -3.77 2.85 5.74
N LEU A 33 -4.03 3.87 6.55
CA LEU A 33 -4.19 3.77 8.00
C LEU A 33 -5.67 3.69 8.41
N SER A 34 -6.59 4.01 7.49
CA SER A 34 -8.03 4.04 7.74
C SER A 34 -8.58 2.64 7.96
N SER A 35 -9.27 2.44 9.10
CA SER A 35 -10.01 1.21 9.39
C SER A 35 -11.16 0.99 8.42
N ASN A 36 -11.81 2.06 7.98
CA ASN A 36 -12.96 1.98 7.07
C ASN A 36 -12.52 1.41 5.72
N THR A 37 -11.38 1.89 5.20
CA THR A 37 -10.81 1.39 3.95
C THR A 37 -10.41 -0.07 4.07
N TYR A 38 -9.95 -0.52 5.23
CA TYR A 38 -9.63 -1.93 5.47
C TYR A 38 -10.88 -2.82 5.44
N GLU A 39 -11.98 -2.41 6.07
CA GLU A 39 -13.23 -3.18 6.05
C GLU A 39 -13.84 -3.25 4.64
N GLU A 40 -13.75 -2.17 3.84
CA GLU A 40 -14.18 -2.17 2.42
C GLU A 40 -13.47 -3.23 1.57
N VAL A 41 -12.17 -3.44 1.80
CA VAL A 41 -11.36 -4.37 1.00
C VAL A 41 -11.25 -5.77 1.60
N LYS A 42 -11.87 -6.01 2.76
CA LYS A 42 -11.74 -7.27 3.51
C LYS A 42 -12.19 -8.49 2.73
N LEU A 43 -13.23 -8.34 1.90
CA LEU A 43 -13.69 -9.40 1.01
C LEU A 43 -12.62 -9.76 -0.04
N ASP A 44 -11.96 -8.74 -0.61
CA ASP A 44 -10.89 -8.94 -1.59
C ASP A 44 -9.66 -9.60 -0.96
N ILE A 45 -9.38 -9.35 0.33
CA ILE A 45 -8.28 -10.01 1.07
C ILE A 45 -8.49 -11.54 1.09
N VAL A 46 -9.73 -12.00 1.22
CA VAL A 46 -10.06 -13.43 1.20
C VAL A 46 -9.78 -14.04 -0.17
N GLU A 47 -10.06 -13.30 -1.25
CA GLU A 47 -9.74 -13.73 -2.62
C GLU A 47 -8.22 -13.75 -2.87
N LEU A 48 -7.51 -12.69 -2.45
CA LEU A 48 -6.05 -12.61 -2.55
C LEU A 48 -5.35 -13.76 -1.81
N LYS A 49 -5.91 -14.23 -0.69
CA LYS A 49 -5.39 -15.37 0.07
C LYS A 49 -5.49 -16.70 -0.67
N LYS A 50 -6.39 -16.83 -1.64
CA LYS A 50 -6.45 -18.03 -2.49
C LYS A 50 -5.31 -18.05 -3.51
N LYS A 51 -4.83 -16.88 -3.94
CA LYS A 51 -3.76 -16.75 -4.93
C LYS A 51 -2.37 -16.73 -4.34
N PHE A 52 -2.19 -16.00 -3.25
CA PHE A 52 -0.90 -15.87 -2.61
C PHE A 52 -0.78 -16.87 -1.47
N SER A 53 0.32 -17.63 -1.48
CA SER A 53 0.66 -18.45 -0.31
C SER A 53 0.81 -17.56 0.92
N SER A 54 0.28 -18.01 2.05
CA SER A 54 0.47 -17.39 3.36
C SER A 54 1.95 -17.37 3.80
N SER A 55 2.80 -18.22 3.20
CA SER A 55 4.25 -18.18 3.39
C SER A 55 4.92 -17.01 2.65
N ALA A 56 4.29 -16.49 1.59
CA ALA A 56 4.80 -15.37 0.81
C ALA A 56 4.34 -14.00 1.34
N LEU A 57 3.12 -13.93 1.92
CA LEU A 57 2.52 -12.69 2.42
C LEU A 57 2.06 -12.86 3.87
N THR A 58 2.89 -12.41 4.83
CA THR A 58 2.53 -12.46 6.26
C THR A 58 1.31 -11.60 6.60
N SER A 59 0.95 -10.63 5.76
CA SER A 59 -0.29 -9.84 5.90
C SER A 59 -1.56 -10.66 5.67
N LEU A 60 -1.50 -11.84 5.05
CA LEU A 60 -2.66 -12.71 4.78
C LEU A 60 -2.84 -13.82 5.84
N GLN A 61 -1.96 -13.87 6.84
CA GLN A 61 -2.08 -14.80 7.95
C GLN A 61 -3.33 -14.49 8.79
N SER A 62 -3.96 -15.51 9.37
CA SER A 62 -5.22 -15.38 10.12
C SER A 62 -5.11 -14.44 11.34
N ARG A 63 -3.91 -14.27 11.91
CA ARG A 63 -3.65 -13.38 13.05
C ARG A 63 -3.25 -11.97 12.65
N ALA A 64 -3.00 -11.71 11.37
CA ALA A 64 -2.47 -10.43 10.89
C ALA A 64 -3.33 -9.24 11.30
N GLN A 65 -4.67 -9.36 11.25
CA GLN A 65 -5.56 -8.29 11.65
C GLN A 65 -5.45 -7.92 13.14
N LYS A 66 -5.17 -8.89 14.02
CA LYS A 66 -5.09 -8.67 15.47
C LYS A 66 -3.70 -8.21 15.91
N GLU A 67 -2.65 -8.73 15.28
CA GLU A 67 -1.26 -8.51 15.69
C GLU A 67 -0.60 -7.33 14.95
N GLN A 68 -1.02 -7.02 13.72
CA GLN A 68 -0.42 -5.93 12.96
C GLN A 68 -1.13 -4.61 13.26
N LYS A 69 -0.35 -3.61 13.67
CA LYS A 69 -0.85 -2.25 13.93
C LYS A 69 -1.51 -1.61 12.71
N TRP A 70 -1.00 -1.91 11.51
CA TRP A 70 -1.48 -1.35 10.23
C TRP A 70 -1.58 -2.44 9.16
N PRO A 71 -2.61 -3.30 9.23
CA PRO A 71 -2.69 -4.49 8.39
C PRO A 71 -2.83 -4.13 6.91
N LEU A 72 -3.64 -3.11 6.58
CA LEU A 72 -3.82 -2.64 5.20
C LEU A 72 -2.51 -2.12 4.59
N LEU A 73 -1.83 -1.23 5.30
CA LEU A 73 -0.54 -0.67 4.87
C LEU A 73 0.49 -1.79 4.62
N ASN A 74 0.57 -2.77 5.52
CA ASN A 74 1.49 -3.88 5.37
C ASN A 74 1.12 -4.75 4.16
N LEU A 75 -0.16 -5.07 3.97
CA LEU A 75 -0.66 -5.82 2.82
C LEU A 75 -0.31 -5.15 1.49
N VAL A 76 -0.67 -3.87 1.34
CA VAL A 76 -0.37 -3.09 0.13
C VAL A 76 1.14 -3.05 -0.14
N ARG A 77 1.96 -2.84 0.89
CA ARG A 77 3.43 -2.86 0.77
C ARG A 77 3.95 -4.20 0.28
N GLN A 78 3.44 -5.31 0.81
CA GLN A 78 3.88 -6.64 0.41
C GLN A 78 3.42 -6.99 -1.01
N ILE A 79 2.18 -6.67 -1.38
CA ILE A 79 1.67 -6.82 -2.76
C ILE A 79 2.54 -6.06 -3.75
N LEU A 80 2.81 -4.77 -3.47
CA LEU A 80 3.66 -3.95 -4.34
C LEU A 80 5.07 -4.55 -4.47
N ARG A 81 5.64 -5.07 -3.39
CA ARG A 81 6.96 -5.74 -3.42
C ARG A 81 6.97 -6.97 -4.32
N VAL A 82 5.94 -7.81 -4.24
CA VAL A 82 5.80 -8.99 -5.13
C VAL A 82 5.66 -8.55 -6.59
N CYS A 83 5.03 -7.40 -6.84
CA CYS A 83 4.92 -6.81 -8.17
C CYS A 83 6.14 -5.98 -8.60
N ASN A 84 7.29 -6.09 -7.92
CA ASN A 84 8.51 -5.32 -8.21
C ASN A 84 8.37 -3.79 -8.05
N TYR A 85 7.52 -3.34 -7.14
CA TYR A 85 7.39 -1.95 -6.71
C TYR A 85 7.71 -1.78 -5.23
N LYS A 86 8.07 -0.56 -4.84
CA LYS A 86 8.30 -0.16 -3.46
C LYS A 86 7.61 1.17 -3.15
N MET A 87 7.30 1.34 -1.86
CA MET A 87 6.73 2.56 -1.31
C MET A 87 7.83 3.33 -0.56
N ASP A 88 8.22 4.50 -1.06
CA ASP A 88 9.16 5.39 -0.37
C ASP A 88 8.37 6.46 0.40
N PRO A 89 8.60 6.65 1.72
CA PRO A 89 7.90 7.66 2.49
C PRO A 89 8.33 9.08 2.07
N VAL A 90 7.36 9.98 1.92
CA VAL A 90 7.58 11.38 1.56
C VAL A 90 6.80 12.27 2.53
N ARG A 91 7.41 13.37 2.98
CA ARG A 91 6.74 14.40 3.78
C ARG A 91 6.64 15.67 2.96
N ARG A 92 5.47 16.31 2.97
CA ARG A 92 5.25 17.63 2.37
C ARG A 92 4.76 18.60 3.43
N SER A 93 5.14 19.87 3.30
CA SER A 93 4.68 20.95 4.17
C SER A 93 3.17 21.11 4.03
N ASP A 94 2.46 21.26 5.15
CA ASP A 94 1.01 21.49 5.19
C ASP A 94 0.68 22.77 5.98
N GLY A 95 1.52 23.78 5.79
CA GLY A 95 1.46 25.03 6.55
C GLY A 95 1.99 24.90 7.98
N TYR A 96 1.48 25.76 8.84
CA TYR A 96 1.84 25.85 10.26
C TYR A 96 0.55 25.75 11.10
N ASP A 97 0.65 25.35 12.37
CA ASP A 97 -0.42 25.56 13.34
C ASP A 97 -0.42 27.01 13.85
N ASP A 98 -1.43 27.33 14.65
CA ASP A 98 -1.64 28.65 15.22
C ASP A 98 -0.50 29.02 16.20
N ASP A 99 0.21 28.01 16.71
CA ASP A 99 1.42 28.13 17.53
C ASP A 99 2.71 28.29 16.69
N GLY A 100 2.62 28.36 15.36
CA GLY A 100 3.75 28.56 14.45
C GLY A 100 4.60 27.30 14.21
N LYS A 101 4.15 26.11 14.63
CA LYS A 101 4.81 24.84 14.39
C LYS A 101 4.38 24.23 13.05
N LYS A 102 5.38 23.77 12.30
CA LYS A 102 5.18 23.27 10.93
C LYS A 102 4.39 21.97 10.89
N LYS A 103 3.30 21.97 10.12
CA LYS A 103 2.47 20.80 9.82
C LYS A 103 3.05 20.03 8.64
N TYR A 104 2.89 18.70 8.66
CA TYR A 104 3.36 17.84 7.59
C TYR A 104 2.29 16.83 7.18
N LYS A 105 2.00 16.77 5.88
CA LYS A 105 1.29 15.65 5.27
C LYS A 105 2.29 14.56 4.86
N ARG A 106 1.91 13.31 5.09
CA ARG A 106 2.73 12.13 4.82
C ARG A 106 2.15 11.36 3.64
N PHE A 107 3.02 11.01 2.70
CA PHE A 107 2.69 10.30 1.49
C PHE A 107 3.64 9.11 1.29
N PHE A 108 3.27 8.22 0.38
CA PHE A 108 4.14 7.21 -0.18
C PHE A 108 4.30 7.44 -1.68
N LEU A 109 5.54 7.54 -2.14
CA LEU A 109 5.90 7.60 -3.53
C LEU A 109 6.19 6.18 -4.04
N ILE A 110 5.45 5.74 -5.03
CA ILE A 110 5.61 4.40 -5.62
C ILE A 110 6.75 4.43 -6.64
N LYS A 111 7.71 3.51 -6.50
CA LYS A 111 8.85 3.35 -7.43
C LYS A 111 9.02 1.89 -7.80
N LYS A 112 9.54 1.62 -9.00
CA LYS A 112 10.02 0.27 -9.34
C LYS A 112 11.21 -0.08 -8.44
N LEU A 113 11.24 -1.32 -7.95
CA LEU A 113 12.43 -1.89 -7.33
C LEU A 113 13.51 -1.98 -8.42
N LYS A 114 14.70 -1.43 -8.16
CA LYS A 114 15.84 -1.66 -9.05
C LYS A 114 16.16 -3.14 -8.99
N VAL A 115 16.18 -3.82 -10.14
CA VAL A 115 16.77 -5.15 -10.22
C VAL A 115 18.25 -4.95 -9.92
N VAL A 116 18.72 -5.43 -8.77
CA VAL A 116 20.16 -5.55 -8.55
C VAL A 116 20.60 -6.64 -9.51
N GLN A 117 21.22 -6.25 -10.62
CA GLN A 117 21.99 -7.21 -11.41
C GLN A 117 23.13 -7.64 -10.50
N VAL A 118 23.03 -8.86 -9.96
CA VAL A 118 24.17 -9.52 -9.37
C VAL A 118 25.08 -9.84 -10.54
N VAL A 119 26.15 -9.05 -10.69
CA VAL A 119 27.27 -9.29 -11.61
C VAL A 119 28.08 -10.46 -11.07
#